data_AF-B5FEZ7-F1
#
_entry.id   AF-B5FEZ7-F1
#
_cell.length_a   1.000
_cell.length_b   1.000
_cell.length_c   1.000
_cell.angle_alpha   90.00
_cell.angle_beta   90.00
_cell.angle_gamma   90.00
#
_symmetry.space_group_name_H-M   'P 1'
#
loop_
_entity.id
_entity.type
_entity.pdbx_description
1 polymer ?
#
loop_
_entity_poly.entity_id
_entity_poly.type
_entity_poly.pdbx_seq_one_letter_code
_entity_poly.pdbx_strand_id
1 'polypeptide(L)'
;MKQYFKIAVVASALMSVVGCQSTNEEATAVEQTSEINTPVVSTFEALQKQYNFDKTVFDSVAEFKIYSEDSYSLMMDEWNEAKEIYLEVEQEPALINEEYSMFSSGSYSAKYIALIKSANLQLDKLKAYKNKADTVLSDAIAQMNYMQSIDVAKYYPQDFSSLYNQYKALFVTVIEEDIAEAQTEQAEFLTKAKVIEIDTSLTIHVKPLEKEFSQLTQKGFKAIAPISYGQTKAELDKTKKAVQANNRDKDLITDVVAKTRFQLDHLKNMAAEVKLLKAVKNGQFEQSVLEFENKLLSISQAINGDDYRDQPLRMQTTEILSAVQQMHAINNTADLEKKIKELNSEIETLNGTIEKQTDARANVQKQVLVLTQQLERNDNLINNLNSVIATYKAKEDAEKATVNKESNETQSDAEKQTSQALEATQTQAPVKEKVAETNTDNAEIAAVESSDPKVESAAIETTASETSEQVKTTDTDIETK
;
A
#
# COMPACT_ATOMS: atom_id res chain seq x y z
N MET A 1 4.23 -10.67 6.87
CA MET A 1 5.07 -10.39 8.05
C MET A 1 5.26 -8.88 8.20
N LYS A 2 4.72 -8.26 9.25
CA LYS A 2 5.16 -6.98 9.83
C LYS A 2 4.93 -7.10 11.34
N GLN A 3 5.93 -6.77 12.15
CA GLN A 3 5.86 -6.93 13.61
C GLN A 3 5.41 -5.61 14.25
N TYR A 4 4.41 -5.68 15.13
CA TYR A 4 4.02 -4.56 15.99
C TYR A 4 4.80 -4.65 17.31
N PHE A 5 5.54 -3.59 17.64
CA PHE A 5 6.31 -3.51 18.87
C PHE A 5 5.36 -3.42 20.07
N LYS A 6 5.37 -4.42 20.95
CA LYS A 6 4.69 -4.36 22.25
C LYS A 6 5.68 -3.82 23.28
N ILE A 7 5.50 -2.58 23.72
CA ILE A 7 6.27 -2.03 24.84
C ILE A 7 5.72 -2.67 26.13
N ALA A 8 6.56 -3.45 26.82
CA ALA A 8 6.22 -4.05 28.10
C ALA A 8 6.58 -3.09 29.24
N VAL A 9 5.60 -2.72 30.06
CA VAL A 9 5.83 -1.92 31.28
C VAL A 9 6.40 -2.84 32.36
N VAL A 10 7.65 -2.60 32.77
CA VAL A 10 8.29 -3.33 33.85
C VAL A 10 7.90 -2.71 35.20
N ALA A 11 6.87 -3.28 35.83
CA ALA A 11 6.44 -2.89 37.16
C ALA A 11 7.36 -3.48 38.25
N SER A 12 8.41 -2.73 38.63
CA SER A 12 9.38 -3.13 39.65
C SER A 12 8.83 -2.94 41.08
N ALA A 13 7.96 -3.85 41.52
CA ALA A 13 7.49 -3.87 42.90
C ALA A 13 8.55 -4.47 43.83
N LEU A 14 9.16 -3.64 44.70
CA LEU A 14 10.02 -4.08 45.79
C LEU A 14 9.30 -3.92 47.13
N MET A 15 8.73 -5.02 47.62
CA MET A 15 8.32 -5.13 49.02
C MET A 15 9.54 -5.39 49.90
N SER A 16 9.83 -4.49 50.85
CA SER A 16 10.71 -4.77 51.99
C SER A 16 9.88 -4.71 53.28
N VAL A 17 9.33 -5.87 53.68
CA VAL A 17 8.59 -5.99 54.95
C VAL A 17 9.58 -6.04 56.12
N VAL A 18 9.44 -5.09 57.04
CA VAL A 18 9.97 -5.18 58.42
C VAL A 18 8.79 -4.87 59.33
N GLY A 19 8.57 -5.69 60.37
CA GLY A 19 7.33 -5.64 61.15
C GLY A 19 7.54 -5.75 62.65
N CYS A 20 6.58 -5.16 63.38
CA CYS A 20 6.42 -5.17 64.84
C CYS A 20 7.52 -4.39 65.62
N GLN A 21 7.29 -3.91 66.85
CA GLN A 21 6.24 -4.28 67.81
C GLN A 21 5.91 -3.13 68.80
N SER A 22 4.63 -2.82 69.02
CA SER A 22 4.00 -2.65 70.36
C SER A 22 2.50 -2.31 70.19
N THR A 23 1.71 -2.47 71.26
CA THR A 23 0.23 -2.45 71.23
C THR A 23 -0.34 -1.37 72.15
N ASN A 24 -1.48 -0.76 71.77
CA ASN A 24 -2.68 -0.68 72.61
C ASN A 24 -3.89 -0.13 71.82
N GLU A 25 -5.09 -0.40 72.32
CA GLU A 25 -6.38 -0.08 71.70
C GLU A 25 -6.89 1.32 72.09
N GLU A 26 -7.48 2.06 71.14
CA GLU A 26 -8.94 2.23 71.03
C GLU A 26 -9.29 2.91 69.69
N ALA A 27 -10.57 2.95 69.30
CA ALA A 27 -10.98 3.23 67.93
C ALA A 27 -11.58 4.63 67.72
N THR A 28 -11.18 5.32 66.65
CA THR A 28 -11.98 6.41 66.06
C THR A 28 -11.63 6.63 64.57
N ALA A 29 -12.61 7.12 63.80
CA ALA A 29 -12.54 7.78 62.49
C ALA A 29 -11.47 7.33 61.45
N VAL A 30 -11.93 6.75 60.34
CA VAL A 30 -11.13 6.65 59.10
C VAL A 30 -11.23 7.98 58.32
N GLU A 31 -10.30 8.89 58.57
CA GLU A 31 -9.92 9.90 57.58
C GLU A 31 -8.65 9.42 56.85
N GLN A 32 -8.72 9.29 55.52
CA GLN A 32 -7.55 8.96 54.71
C GLN A 32 -6.73 10.23 54.40
N THR A 33 -6.09 10.79 55.42
CA THR A 33 -5.00 11.72 55.24
C THR A 33 -3.79 10.96 54.69
N SER A 34 -3.44 11.20 53.43
CA SER A 34 -2.19 10.69 52.84
C SER A 34 -1.01 11.33 53.56
N GLU A 35 -0.43 10.65 54.55
CA GLU A 35 0.79 11.10 55.20
C GLU A 35 1.91 11.23 54.16
N ILE A 36 2.33 12.47 53.90
CA ILE A 36 3.54 12.76 53.16
C ILE A 36 4.70 12.24 54.00
N ASN A 37 5.16 11.04 53.67
CA ASN A 37 6.20 10.30 54.36
C ASN A 37 7.52 11.09 54.29
N THR A 38 7.73 11.95 55.28
CA THR A 38 8.67 13.06 55.23
C THR A 38 10.08 12.51 55.49
N PRO A 39 11.01 12.56 54.53
CA PRO A 39 12.29 11.89 54.66
C PRO A 39 13.14 12.56 55.75
N VAL A 40 13.60 11.76 56.71
CA VAL A 40 14.45 12.24 57.81
C VAL A 40 15.86 12.52 57.29
N VAL A 41 16.12 13.79 56.99
CA VAL A 41 17.40 14.29 56.51
C VAL A 41 18.17 14.94 57.66
N SER A 42 19.03 14.14 58.32
CA SER A 42 19.89 14.55 59.44
C SER A 42 21.39 14.41 59.17
N THR A 43 21.76 13.89 57.99
CA THR A 43 23.15 13.74 57.53
C THR A 43 23.31 14.28 56.11
N PHE A 44 24.52 14.76 55.77
CA PHE A 44 24.82 15.28 54.44
C PHE A 44 24.59 14.25 53.32
N GLU A 45 24.92 12.98 53.56
CA GLU A 45 24.67 11.89 52.61
C GLU A 45 23.16 11.69 52.34
N ALA A 46 22.31 11.83 53.37
CA ALA A 46 20.86 11.77 53.21
C ALA A 46 20.34 12.98 52.42
N LEU A 47 20.85 14.18 52.70
CA LEU A 47 20.50 15.41 51.98
C LEU A 47 20.90 15.33 50.50
N GLN A 48 22.14 14.91 50.21
CA GLN A 48 22.64 14.73 48.86
C GLN A 48 21.85 13.67 48.08
N LYS A 49 21.46 12.56 48.72
CA LYS A 49 20.60 11.56 48.10
C LYS A 49 19.21 12.14 47.77
N GLN A 50 18.63 12.92 48.69
CA GLN A 50 17.33 13.55 48.53
C GLN A 50 17.36 14.61 47.41
N TYR A 51 18.35 15.51 47.43
CA TYR A 51 18.56 16.53 46.39
C TYR A 51 18.75 15.94 44.99
N ASN A 52 19.49 14.84 44.84
CA ASN A 52 19.61 14.17 43.52
C ASN A 52 18.28 13.58 43.03
N PHE A 53 17.41 13.11 43.93
CA PHE A 53 16.04 12.70 43.57
C PHE A 53 15.17 13.91 43.22
N ASP A 54 15.10 14.92 44.08
CA ASP A 54 14.28 16.13 43.89
C ASP A 54 14.68 16.84 42.59
N LYS A 55 15.98 16.99 42.33
CA LYS A 55 16.48 17.53 41.06
C LYS A 55 16.01 16.73 39.86
N THR A 56 16.05 15.40 39.93
CA THR A 56 15.57 14.55 38.83
C THR A 56 14.07 14.73 38.58
N VAL A 57 13.29 15.02 39.64
CA VAL A 57 11.87 15.38 39.52
C VAL A 57 11.75 16.79 38.91
N PHE A 58 12.25 17.83 39.56
CA PHE A 58 12.00 19.23 39.19
C PHE A 58 12.72 19.69 37.91
N ASP A 59 13.83 19.08 37.48
CA ASP A 59 14.41 19.35 36.15
C ASP A 59 13.52 18.80 35.01
N SER A 60 12.53 17.94 35.31
CA SER A 60 11.65 17.30 34.30
C SER A 60 10.26 17.94 34.13
N VAL A 61 9.89 18.93 34.95
CA VAL A 61 8.49 19.43 35.05
C VAL A 61 8.11 20.49 34.01
N ALA A 62 8.97 20.83 33.05
CA ALA A 62 8.76 21.95 32.12
C ALA A 62 7.44 21.88 31.31
N GLU A 63 6.90 20.67 31.07
CA GLU A 63 5.60 20.49 30.41
C GLU A 63 4.41 20.98 31.24
N PHE A 64 4.52 21.01 32.58
CA PHE A 64 3.43 21.43 33.47
C PHE A 64 3.14 22.93 33.40
N LYS A 65 4.08 23.74 32.87
CA LYS A 65 4.00 25.19 32.78
C LYS A 65 2.73 25.70 32.08
N ILE A 66 2.25 25.00 31.04
CA ILE A 66 1.07 25.44 30.28
C ILE A 66 -0.25 25.29 31.06
N TYR A 67 -0.29 24.43 32.08
CA TYR A 67 -1.50 24.15 32.83
C TYR A 67 -1.77 25.25 33.89
N SER A 68 -0.74 25.73 34.59
CA SER A 68 -0.86 26.91 35.47
C SER A 68 0.50 27.59 35.61
N GLU A 69 0.66 28.76 34.99
CA GLU A 69 1.89 29.57 35.05
C GLU A 69 2.24 29.94 36.50
N ASP A 70 1.24 30.32 37.30
CA ASP A 70 1.39 30.73 38.70
C ASP A 70 1.81 29.56 39.59
N SER A 71 1.12 28.41 39.48
CA SER A 71 1.47 27.20 40.26
C SER A 71 2.84 26.66 39.86
N TYR A 72 3.19 26.76 38.57
CA TYR A 72 4.53 26.40 38.06
C TYR A 72 5.62 27.33 38.58
N SER A 73 5.35 28.64 38.63
CA SER A 73 6.31 29.63 39.12
C SER A 73 6.55 29.46 40.62
N LEU A 74 5.49 29.34 41.42
CA LEU A 74 5.58 29.03 42.86
C LEU A 74 6.39 27.75 43.14
N MET A 75 6.10 26.66 42.41
CA MET A 75 6.86 25.41 42.51
C MET A 75 8.35 25.60 42.20
N MET A 76 8.66 26.38 41.15
CA MET A 76 10.03 26.58 40.70
C MET A 76 10.82 27.49 41.65
N ASP A 77 10.16 28.51 42.22
CA ASP A 77 10.76 29.39 43.23
C ASP A 77 11.04 28.63 44.53
N GLU A 78 10.10 27.81 45.01
CA GLU A 78 10.29 26.92 46.16
C GLU A 78 11.42 25.90 45.94
N TRP A 79 11.54 25.33 44.72
CA TRP A 79 12.65 24.46 44.33
C TRP A 79 13.99 25.21 44.24
N ASN A 80 14.01 26.43 43.71
CA ASN A 80 15.23 27.23 43.62
C ASN A 80 15.74 27.61 45.02
N GLU A 81 14.87 28.02 45.95
CA GLU A 81 15.29 28.29 47.35
C GLU A 81 15.82 27.00 48.03
N ALA A 82 15.17 25.85 47.81
CA ALA A 82 15.65 24.57 48.34
C ALA A 82 17.04 24.20 47.79
N LYS A 83 17.27 24.46 46.50
CA LYS A 83 18.55 24.24 45.81
C LYS A 83 19.65 25.18 46.30
N GLU A 84 19.35 26.44 46.61
CA GLU A 84 20.32 27.36 47.22
C GLU A 84 20.74 26.86 48.62
N ILE A 85 19.78 26.43 49.44
CA ILE A 85 20.05 25.82 50.76
C ILE A 85 20.88 24.53 50.63
N TYR A 86 20.65 23.70 49.61
CA TYR A 86 21.52 22.55 49.33
C TYR A 86 22.97 22.99 49.04
N LEU A 87 23.15 24.03 48.21
CA LEU A 87 24.47 24.51 47.80
C LEU A 87 25.25 25.16 48.96
N GLU A 88 24.58 25.75 49.95
CA GLU A 88 25.22 26.21 51.19
C GLU A 88 25.69 25.01 52.04
N VAL A 89 24.84 24.00 52.25
CA VAL A 89 25.20 22.80 53.03
C VAL A 89 26.23 21.91 52.29
N GLU A 90 26.30 21.96 50.96
CA GLU A 90 27.36 21.31 50.18
C GLU A 90 28.73 21.99 50.35
N GLN A 91 28.76 23.30 50.63
CA GLN A 91 29.99 24.03 50.96
C GLN A 91 30.39 23.86 52.43
N GLU A 92 29.43 23.87 53.37
CA GLU A 92 29.66 23.65 54.79
C GLU A 92 28.68 22.60 55.37
N PRO A 93 29.01 21.30 55.30
CA PRO A 93 28.13 20.21 55.76
C PRO A 93 27.76 20.22 57.25
N ALA A 94 28.38 21.08 58.07
CA ALA A 94 27.99 21.30 59.46
C ALA A 94 26.64 22.01 59.57
N LEU A 95 26.32 22.92 58.63
CA LEU A 95 25.10 23.76 58.66
C LEU A 95 23.80 22.95 58.69
N ILE A 96 23.82 21.70 58.22
CA ILE A 96 22.62 20.85 58.06
C ILE A 96 21.71 20.78 59.29
N ASN A 97 22.29 20.82 60.50
CA ASN A 97 21.56 20.77 61.78
C ASN A 97 21.54 22.12 62.53
N GLU A 98 22.25 23.15 62.04
CA GLU A 98 22.27 24.50 62.61
C GLU A 98 20.99 25.28 62.24
N GLU A 99 20.59 26.25 63.07
CA GLU A 99 19.40 27.09 62.82
C GLU A 99 19.56 27.92 61.54
N TYR A 100 18.58 27.84 60.64
CA TYR A 100 18.65 28.50 59.32
C TYR A 100 18.64 30.03 59.40
N SER A 101 17.95 30.61 60.39
CA SER A 101 17.90 32.06 60.59
C SER A 101 17.40 32.40 62.00
N MET A 102 17.88 33.51 62.56
CA MET A 102 17.43 34.06 63.86
C MET A 102 15.91 34.37 63.90
N PHE A 103 15.24 34.39 62.75
CA PHE A 103 13.78 34.58 62.62
C PHE A 103 13.03 33.33 62.13
N SER A 104 13.70 32.17 62.01
CA SER A 104 13.13 30.93 61.47
C SER A 104 13.31 29.77 62.43
N SER A 105 12.20 29.12 62.83
CA SER A 105 12.24 27.94 63.67
C SER A 105 12.56 26.68 62.85
N GLY A 106 13.83 26.30 62.78
CA GLY A 106 14.26 25.04 62.16
C GLY A 106 15.70 25.05 61.67
N SER A 107 16.25 23.87 61.43
CA SER A 107 17.57 23.71 60.82
C SER A 107 17.55 23.97 59.31
N TYR A 108 18.73 24.10 58.69
CA TYR A 108 18.88 24.07 57.23
C TYR A 108 18.16 22.86 56.60
N SER A 109 18.31 21.65 57.17
CA SER A 109 17.60 20.47 56.65
C SER A 109 16.08 20.54 56.82
N ALA A 110 15.58 21.10 57.94
CA ALA A 110 14.14 21.27 58.15
C ALA A 110 13.54 22.28 57.16
N LYS A 111 14.23 23.38 56.88
CA LYS A 111 13.82 24.38 55.88
C LYS A 111 13.88 23.83 54.46
N TYR A 112 14.94 23.09 54.10
CA TYR A 112 15.02 22.36 52.82
C TYR A 112 13.79 21.44 52.63
N ILE A 113 13.51 20.58 53.62
CA ILE A 113 12.38 19.65 53.56
C ILE A 113 11.03 20.36 53.52
N ALA A 114 10.87 21.50 54.21
CA ALA A 114 9.66 22.31 54.13
C ALA A 114 9.42 22.87 52.71
N LEU A 115 10.47 23.35 52.04
CA LEU A 115 10.40 23.85 50.68
C LEU A 115 10.11 22.75 49.66
N ILE A 116 10.82 21.62 49.73
CA ILE A 116 10.54 20.45 48.87
C ILE A 116 9.11 19.94 49.08
N LYS A 117 8.59 19.96 50.31
CA LYS A 117 7.19 19.61 50.60
C LYS A 117 6.19 20.59 49.95
N SER A 118 6.50 21.88 49.93
CA SER A 118 5.67 22.89 49.27
C SER A 118 5.72 22.73 47.75
N ALA A 119 6.91 22.60 47.15
CA ALA A 119 7.09 22.40 45.72
C ALA A 119 6.40 21.12 45.21
N ASN A 120 6.44 20.03 45.99
CA ASN A 120 5.68 18.81 45.68
C ASN A 120 4.16 19.03 45.76
N LEU A 121 3.66 19.84 46.70
CA LEU A 121 2.24 20.19 46.77
C LEU A 121 1.79 21.00 45.54
N GLN A 122 2.60 21.93 45.05
CA GLN A 122 2.31 22.65 43.80
C GLN A 122 2.37 21.70 42.58
N LEU A 123 3.36 20.80 42.54
CA LEU A 123 3.49 19.78 41.50
C LEU A 123 2.29 18.82 41.45
N ASP A 124 1.74 18.44 42.60
CA ASP A 124 0.54 17.60 42.67
C ASP A 124 -0.74 18.33 42.25
N LYS A 125 -0.86 19.64 42.51
CA LYS A 125 -1.89 20.49 41.87
C LYS A 125 -1.73 20.49 40.36
N LEU A 126 -0.52 20.71 39.85
CA LEU A 126 -0.22 20.72 38.41
C LEU A 126 -0.57 19.38 37.74
N LYS A 127 -0.34 18.24 38.39
CA LYS A 127 -0.81 16.92 37.93
C LYS A 127 -2.34 16.83 37.91
N ALA A 128 -3.03 17.34 38.92
CA ALA A 128 -4.49 17.35 38.95
C ALA A 128 -5.09 18.25 37.86
N TYR A 129 -4.53 19.44 37.67
CA TYR A 129 -4.88 20.37 36.59
C TYR A 129 -4.62 19.74 35.22
N LYS A 130 -3.48 19.07 35.02
CA LYS A 130 -3.17 18.30 33.82
C LYS A 130 -4.24 17.26 33.51
N ASN A 131 -4.63 16.45 34.49
CA ASN A 131 -5.67 15.44 34.31
C ASN A 131 -7.06 16.05 33.96
N LYS A 132 -7.44 17.19 34.56
CA LYS A 132 -8.69 17.91 34.22
C LYS A 132 -8.62 18.49 32.79
N ALA A 133 -7.53 19.20 32.47
CA ALA A 133 -7.35 19.88 31.20
C ALA A 133 -7.14 18.92 30.02
N ASP A 134 -6.34 17.86 30.16
CA ASP A 134 -6.17 16.86 29.09
C ASP A 134 -7.50 16.17 28.74
N THR A 135 -8.41 16.04 29.71
CA THR A 135 -9.75 15.45 29.51
C THR A 135 -10.71 16.44 28.83
N VAL A 136 -10.79 17.69 29.29
CA VAL A 136 -11.73 18.69 28.76
C VAL A 136 -11.23 19.30 27.45
N LEU A 137 -9.94 19.61 27.35
CA LEU A 137 -9.32 20.33 26.24
C LEU A 137 -8.74 19.42 25.15
N SER A 138 -8.95 18.09 25.22
CA SER A 138 -8.44 17.07 24.29
C SER A 138 -8.44 17.51 22.82
N ASP A 139 -9.59 17.97 22.30
CA ASP A 139 -9.72 18.41 20.90
C ASP A 139 -8.91 19.68 20.60
N ALA A 140 -8.80 20.61 21.55
CA ALA A 140 -8.00 21.83 21.40
C ALA A 140 -6.49 21.55 21.45
N ILE A 141 -6.07 20.60 22.30
CA ILE A 141 -4.68 20.11 22.37
C ILE A 141 -4.32 19.41 21.06
N ALA A 142 -5.18 18.51 20.57
CA ALA A 142 -5.00 17.84 19.28
C ALA A 142 -4.96 18.82 18.10
N GLN A 143 -5.80 19.86 18.13
CA GLN A 143 -5.83 20.94 17.14
C GLN A 143 -4.52 21.75 17.14
N MET A 144 -4.06 22.21 18.30
CA MET A 144 -2.83 23.00 18.42
C MET A 144 -1.61 22.19 17.99
N ASN A 145 -1.51 20.91 18.40
CA ASN A 145 -0.46 19.99 17.96
C ASN A 145 -0.46 19.81 16.43
N TYR A 146 -1.63 19.68 15.80
CA TYR A 146 -1.72 19.60 14.34
C TYR A 146 -1.27 20.91 13.66
N MET A 147 -1.65 22.08 14.19
CA MET A 147 -1.25 23.38 13.67
C MET A 147 0.26 23.65 13.81
N GLN A 148 0.88 23.17 14.88
CA GLN A 148 2.34 23.17 15.01
C GLN A 148 2.98 22.24 13.96
N SER A 149 2.41 21.06 13.70
CA SER A 149 2.95 20.08 12.74
C SER A 149 2.94 20.53 11.26
N ILE A 150 2.23 21.61 10.93
CA ILE A 150 2.17 22.21 9.58
C ILE A 150 2.84 23.60 9.50
N ASP A 151 3.64 23.99 10.50
CA ASP A 151 4.33 25.27 10.60
C ASP A 151 3.40 26.51 10.49
N VAL A 152 2.18 26.52 11.06
CA VAL A 152 1.26 27.69 10.92
C VAL A 152 1.96 29.02 11.25
N ALA A 153 2.77 29.05 12.32
CA ALA A 153 3.53 30.24 12.75
C ALA A 153 4.44 30.85 11.66
N LYS A 154 4.89 30.06 10.68
CA LYS A 154 5.75 30.49 9.57
C LYS A 154 4.99 31.26 8.48
N TYR A 155 3.70 30.97 8.33
CA TYR A 155 2.84 31.55 7.31
C TYR A 155 1.90 32.63 7.88
N TYR A 156 1.46 32.45 9.12
CA TYR A 156 0.49 33.29 9.83
C TYR A 156 0.94 33.55 11.28
N PRO A 157 2.07 34.25 11.51
CA PRO A 157 2.67 34.42 12.84
C PRO A 157 1.78 35.19 13.83
N GLN A 158 1.04 36.20 13.36
CA GLN A 158 0.18 37.02 14.22
C GLN A 158 -1.07 36.24 14.65
N ASP A 159 -1.73 35.58 13.70
CA ASP A 159 -2.92 34.77 13.96
C ASP A 159 -2.58 33.56 14.84
N PHE A 160 -1.43 32.91 14.61
CA PHE A 160 -0.91 31.86 15.48
C PHE A 160 -0.62 32.35 16.90
N SER A 161 0.00 33.53 17.07
CA SER A 161 0.26 34.11 18.38
C SER A 161 -1.05 34.44 19.14
N SER A 162 -2.01 35.06 18.45
CA SER A 162 -3.35 35.35 18.99
C SER A 162 -4.10 34.06 19.39
N LEU A 163 -4.04 33.03 18.55
CA LEU A 163 -4.66 31.74 18.80
C LEU A 163 -3.95 30.98 19.94
N TYR A 164 -2.62 31.07 20.05
CA TYR A 164 -1.86 30.45 21.13
C TYR A 164 -2.07 31.15 22.48
N ASN A 165 -2.38 32.45 22.49
CA ASN A 165 -2.81 33.14 23.70
C ASN A 165 -4.22 32.70 24.14
N GLN A 166 -5.17 32.55 23.21
CA GLN A 166 -6.48 31.94 23.51
C GLN A 166 -6.33 30.48 23.99
N TYR A 167 -5.46 29.69 23.36
CA TYR A 167 -5.16 28.31 23.78
C TYR A 167 -4.68 28.23 25.23
N LYS A 168 -3.79 29.14 25.66
CA LYS A 168 -3.34 29.21 27.07
C LYS A 168 -4.46 29.66 28.01
N ALA A 169 -5.32 30.59 27.59
CA ALA A 169 -6.46 31.03 28.40
C ALA A 169 -7.36 29.85 28.78
N LEU A 170 -7.67 28.94 27.84
CA LEU A 170 -8.49 27.74 28.10
C LEU A 170 -8.02 26.91 29.31
N PHE A 171 -6.71 26.83 29.58
CA PHE A 171 -6.18 26.10 30.74
C PHE A 171 -6.52 26.82 32.06
N VAL A 172 -6.50 28.15 32.07
CA VAL A 172 -6.94 28.99 33.19
C VAL A 172 -8.45 28.84 33.39
N THR A 173 -9.25 28.96 32.32
CA THR A 173 -10.71 28.76 32.33
C THR A 173 -11.07 27.40 32.92
N VAL A 174 -10.38 26.32 32.53
CA VAL A 174 -10.58 24.97 33.09
C VAL A 174 -10.23 24.86 34.57
N ILE A 175 -9.39 25.72 35.14
CA ILE A 175 -8.93 25.63 36.52
C ILE A 175 -9.74 26.52 37.45
N GLU A 176 -9.97 27.77 37.04
CA GLU A 176 -10.57 28.83 37.86
C GLU A 176 -12.10 28.88 37.73
N GLU A 177 -12.66 28.43 36.60
CA GLU A 177 -14.07 28.58 36.23
C GLU A 177 -14.79 27.24 36.03
N ASP A 178 -16.04 27.30 35.53
CA ASP A 178 -16.85 26.11 35.22
C ASP A 178 -16.37 25.44 33.92
N ILE A 179 -16.43 24.11 33.88
CA ILE A 179 -16.17 23.29 32.71
C ILE A 179 -17.08 23.70 31.53
N ALA A 180 -18.30 24.18 31.82
CA ALA A 180 -19.23 24.69 30.81
C ALA A 180 -18.71 25.95 30.07
N GLU A 181 -18.02 26.85 30.77
CA GLU A 181 -17.45 28.08 30.21
C GLU A 181 -16.24 27.74 29.33
N ALA A 182 -15.34 26.91 29.86
CA ALA A 182 -14.19 26.36 29.12
C ALA A 182 -14.60 25.59 27.84
N GLN A 183 -15.71 24.86 27.85
CA GLN A 183 -16.25 24.19 26.65
C GLN A 183 -16.80 25.18 25.61
N THR A 184 -17.36 26.31 26.06
CA THR A 184 -17.83 27.38 25.17
C THR A 184 -16.66 28.09 24.50
N GLU A 185 -15.64 28.48 25.28
CA GLU A 185 -14.41 29.07 24.74
C GLU A 185 -13.65 28.10 23.81
N GLN A 186 -13.62 26.80 24.14
CA GLN A 186 -13.03 25.76 23.31
C GLN A 186 -13.70 25.70 21.92
N ALA A 187 -15.02 25.83 21.84
CA ALA A 187 -15.73 25.83 20.56
C ALA A 187 -15.37 27.06 19.69
N GLU A 188 -15.20 28.23 20.30
CA GLU A 188 -14.68 29.42 19.61
C GLU A 188 -13.24 29.21 19.13
N PHE A 189 -12.36 28.71 20.02
CA PHE A 189 -10.97 28.41 19.71
C PHE A 189 -10.85 27.45 18.52
N LEU A 190 -11.59 26.33 18.54
CA LEU A 190 -11.59 25.33 17.46
C LEU A 190 -12.09 25.93 16.14
N THR A 191 -13.09 26.81 16.18
CA THR A 191 -13.61 27.52 15.00
C THR A 191 -12.53 28.43 14.39
N LYS A 192 -11.88 29.28 15.20
CA LYS A 192 -10.80 30.18 14.78
C LYS A 192 -9.59 29.39 14.25
N ALA A 193 -9.21 28.33 14.96
CA ALA A 193 -8.15 27.41 14.60
C ALA A 193 -8.38 26.74 13.24
N LYS A 194 -9.62 26.30 12.97
CA LYS A 194 -9.95 25.62 11.71
C LYS A 194 -9.87 26.54 10.50
N VAL A 195 -10.23 27.82 10.63
CA VAL A 195 -10.05 28.82 9.56
C VAL A 195 -8.56 28.97 9.22
N ILE A 196 -7.72 29.19 10.24
CA ILE A 196 -6.27 29.37 10.06
C ILE A 196 -5.60 28.10 9.49
N GLU A 197 -6.08 26.91 9.86
CA GLU A 197 -5.64 25.62 9.32
C GLU A 197 -5.98 25.47 7.81
N ILE A 198 -7.17 25.88 7.39
CA ILE A 198 -7.59 25.88 5.98
C ILE A 198 -6.74 26.89 5.18
N ASP A 199 -6.59 28.11 5.70
CA ASP A 199 -5.81 29.17 5.04
C ASP A 199 -4.31 28.85 4.97
N THR A 200 -3.77 28.12 5.94
CA THR A 200 -2.40 27.59 5.89
C THR A 200 -2.26 26.53 4.80
N SER A 201 -3.19 25.57 4.72
CA SER A 201 -3.18 24.54 3.66
C SER A 201 -3.31 25.17 2.26
N LEU A 202 -4.22 26.15 2.09
CA LEU A 202 -4.31 26.95 0.86
C LEU A 202 -3.02 27.74 0.55
N THR A 203 -2.33 28.24 1.57
CA THR A 203 -1.07 28.99 1.40
C THR A 203 0.07 28.12 0.92
N ILE A 204 0.17 26.89 1.44
CA ILE A 204 1.20 25.92 1.06
C ILE A 204 0.92 25.38 -0.36
N HIS A 205 -0.33 25.01 -0.64
CA HIS A 205 -0.66 24.19 -1.82
C HIS A 205 -1.27 24.98 -2.99
N VAL A 206 -2.08 26.02 -2.74
CA VAL A 206 -2.90 26.68 -3.78
C VAL A 206 -2.37 28.05 -4.19
N LYS A 207 -1.94 28.91 -3.25
CA LYS A 207 -1.38 30.24 -3.57
C LYS A 207 -0.20 30.20 -4.58
N PRO A 208 0.70 29.19 -4.60
CA PRO A 208 1.72 29.09 -5.65
C PRO A 208 1.13 28.90 -7.07
N LEU A 209 0.06 28.11 -7.18
CA LEU A 209 -0.64 27.83 -8.45
C LEU A 209 -1.44 29.04 -8.91
N GLU A 210 -2.13 29.74 -7.99
CA GLU A 210 -2.81 31.01 -8.27
C GLU A 210 -1.84 32.09 -8.78
N LYS A 211 -0.65 32.18 -8.15
CA LYS A 211 0.42 33.11 -8.57
C LYS A 211 0.93 32.79 -9.98
N GLU A 212 1.18 31.53 -10.30
CA GLU A 212 1.60 31.11 -11.63
C GLU A 212 0.52 31.34 -12.69
N PHE A 213 -0.73 30.95 -12.41
CA PHE A 213 -1.87 31.21 -13.28
C PHE A 213 -2.05 32.71 -13.56
N SER A 214 -1.87 33.56 -12.53
CA SER A 214 -1.93 35.02 -12.66
C SER A 214 -0.81 35.55 -13.56
N GLN A 215 0.41 35.00 -13.49
CA GLN A 215 1.51 35.38 -14.40
C GLN A 215 1.25 34.95 -15.84
N LEU A 216 0.65 33.78 -16.09
CA LEU A 216 0.23 33.36 -17.43
C LEU A 216 -0.90 34.26 -17.96
N THR A 217 -1.83 34.67 -17.09
CA THR A 217 -2.91 35.62 -17.40
C THR A 217 -2.35 36.96 -17.84
N GLN A 218 -1.40 37.54 -17.08
CA GLN A 218 -0.71 38.79 -17.41
C GLN A 218 0.06 38.71 -18.73
N LYS A 219 0.65 37.56 -19.05
CA LYS A 219 1.32 37.29 -20.35
C LYS A 219 0.33 37.04 -21.51
N GLY A 220 -0.96 37.30 -21.32
CA GLY A 220 -1.99 37.26 -22.37
C GLY A 220 -2.50 35.88 -22.75
N PHE A 221 -2.19 34.81 -21.99
CA PHE A 221 -2.47 33.43 -22.40
C PHE A 221 -3.97 33.16 -22.67
N LYS A 222 -4.88 33.88 -22.00
CA LYS A 222 -6.33 33.89 -22.27
C LYS A 222 -6.69 34.19 -23.73
N ALA A 223 -5.97 35.10 -24.40
CA ALA A 223 -6.21 35.46 -25.81
C ALA A 223 -5.48 34.56 -26.81
N ILE A 224 -4.62 33.66 -26.31
CA ILE A 224 -3.77 32.79 -27.11
C ILE A 224 -4.38 31.39 -27.16
N ALA A 225 -4.65 30.80 -25.99
CA ALA A 225 -5.25 29.48 -25.82
C ALA A 225 -6.48 29.54 -24.89
N PRO A 226 -7.60 30.17 -25.32
CA PRO A 226 -8.76 30.44 -24.46
C PRO A 226 -9.41 29.19 -23.85
N ILE A 227 -9.42 28.06 -24.59
CA ILE A 227 -10.03 26.80 -24.13
C ILE A 227 -9.22 26.21 -22.98
N SER A 228 -7.93 25.96 -23.19
CA SER A 228 -7.01 25.45 -22.16
C SER A 228 -6.91 26.41 -20.96
N TYR A 229 -7.02 27.72 -21.18
CA TYR A 229 -7.08 28.72 -20.12
C TYR A 229 -8.33 28.54 -19.24
N GLY A 230 -9.50 28.34 -19.86
CA GLY A 230 -10.75 28.05 -19.16
C GLY A 230 -10.70 26.75 -18.36
N GLN A 231 -10.16 25.68 -18.95
CA GLN A 231 -9.95 24.38 -18.29
C GLN A 231 -8.99 24.49 -17.10
N THR A 232 -7.86 25.18 -17.28
CA THR A 232 -6.88 25.42 -16.21
C THR A 232 -7.49 26.21 -15.04
N LYS A 233 -8.32 27.23 -15.34
CA LYS A 233 -9.03 27.98 -14.30
C LYS A 233 -10.02 27.08 -13.55
N ALA A 234 -10.80 26.27 -14.27
CA ALA A 234 -11.79 25.38 -13.67
C ALA A 234 -11.14 24.33 -12.75
N GLU A 235 -10.01 23.75 -13.16
CA GLU A 235 -9.27 22.79 -12.32
C GLU A 235 -8.60 23.48 -11.13
N LEU A 236 -8.13 24.72 -11.27
CA LEU A 236 -7.62 25.53 -10.13
C LEU A 236 -8.74 25.89 -9.13
N ASP A 237 -9.90 26.36 -9.61
CA ASP A 237 -11.08 26.67 -8.79
C ASP A 237 -11.61 25.41 -8.06
N LYS A 238 -11.53 24.24 -8.71
CA LYS A 238 -11.86 22.92 -8.15
C LYS A 238 -10.84 22.46 -7.10
N THR A 239 -9.54 22.58 -7.39
CA THR A 239 -8.45 22.29 -6.46
C THR A 239 -8.53 23.14 -5.20
N LYS A 240 -8.83 24.44 -5.34
CA LYS A 240 -9.07 25.34 -4.19
C LYS A 240 -10.19 24.83 -3.29
N LYS A 241 -11.33 24.43 -3.87
CA LYS A 241 -12.46 23.85 -3.13
C LYS A 241 -12.14 22.49 -2.49
N ALA A 242 -11.39 21.63 -3.19
CA ALA A 242 -10.98 20.33 -2.65
C ALA A 242 -10.03 20.48 -1.44
N VAL A 243 -9.04 21.37 -1.54
CA VAL A 243 -8.13 21.72 -0.44
C VAL A 243 -8.89 22.41 0.70
N GLN A 244 -9.92 23.23 0.44
CA GLN A 244 -10.75 23.83 1.49
C GLN A 244 -11.58 22.78 2.26
N ALA A 245 -12.22 21.85 1.55
CA ALA A 245 -13.08 20.84 2.15
C ALA A 245 -12.28 19.76 2.92
N ASN A 246 -11.17 19.29 2.35
CA ASN A 246 -10.40 18.14 2.84
C ASN A 246 -8.95 18.53 3.15
N ASN A 247 -8.76 19.64 3.86
CA ASN A 247 -7.47 20.31 4.08
C ASN A 247 -6.41 19.48 4.84
N ARG A 248 -6.77 18.30 5.37
CA ARG A 248 -5.88 17.32 6.03
C ARG A 248 -5.53 16.09 5.18
N ASP A 249 -6.25 15.84 4.09
CA ASP A 249 -6.04 14.66 3.24
C ASP A 249 -4.84 14.88 2.31
N LYS A 250 -3.68 14.37 2.72
CA LYS A 250 -2.40 14.58 2.01
C LYS A 250 -2.39 13.95 0.61
N ASP A 251 -3.08 12.83 0.42
CA ASP A 251 -3.07 12.10 -0.85
C ASP A 251 -3.98 12.81 -1.86
N LEU A 252 -5.20 13.20 -1.44
CA LEU A 252 -6.09 14.02 -2.25
C LEU A 252 -5.45 15.38 -2.59
N ILE A 253 -4.87 16.08 -1.62
CA ILE A 253 -4.20 17.37 -1.85
C ILE A 253 -3.08 17.22 -2.88
N THR A 254 -2.28 16.16 -2.78
CA THR A 254 -1.19 15.90 -3.74
C THR A 254 -1.72 15.64 -5.14
N ASP A 255 -2.77 14.83 -5.28
CA ASP A 255 -3.44 14.53 -6.56
C ASP A 255 -4.02 15.78 -7.24
N VAL A 256 -4.80 16.60 -6.51
CA VAL A 256 -5.42 17.79 -7.10
C VAL A 256 -4.40 18.88 -7.46
N VAL A 257 -3.33 19.03 -6.66
CA VAL A 257 -2.20 19.91 -6.97
C VAL A 257 -1.46 19.43 -8.22
N ALA A 258 -1.22 18.12 -8.35
CA ALA A 258 -0.58 17.54 -9.54
C ALA A 258 -1.44 17.75 -10.80
N LYS A 259 -2.76 17.54 -10.72
CA LYS A 259 -3.71 17.80 -11.81
C LYS A 259 -3.73 19.26 -12.24
N THR A 260 -3.74 20.22 -11.30
CA THR A 260 -3.66 21.65 -11.64
C THR A 260 -2.31 22.04 -12.24
N ARG A 261 -1.18 21.48 -11.75
CA ARG A 261 0.13 21.70 -12.39
C ARG A 261 0.18 21.18 -13.82
N PHE A 262 -0.34 19.97 -14.07
CA PHE A 262 -0.46 19.43 -15.41
C PHE A 262 -1.27 20.35 -16.34
N GLN A 263 -2.39 20.93 -15.86
CA GLN A 263 -3.16 21.90 -16.66
C GLN A 263 -2.40 23.21 -16.89
N LEU A 264 -1.65 23.72 -15.91
CA LEU A 264 -0.78 24.90 -16.09
C LEU A 264 0.31 24.65 -17.13
N ASP A 265 0.94 23.48 -17.14
CA ASP A 265 1.96 23.10 -18.15
C ASP A 265 1.34 22.81 -19.51
N HIS A 266 0.17 22.19 -19.57
CA HIS A 266 -0.61 22.02 -20.79
C HIS A 266 -0.99 23.39 -21.40
N LEU A 267 -1.45 24.35 -20.59
CA LEU A 267 -1.71 25.73 -21.02
C LEU A 267 -0.45 26.43 -21.55
N LYS A 268 0.73 26.20 -20.94
CA LYS A 268 2.01 26.72 -21.46
C LYS A 268 2.27 26.19 -22.87
N ASN A 269 2.16 24.87 -23.05
CA ASN A 269 2.46 24.19 -24.31
C ASN A 269 1.45 24.55 -25.41
N MET A 270 0.14 24.52 -25.12
CA MET A 270 -0.90 24.91 -26.08
C MET A 270 -0.78 26.38 -26.51
N ALA A 271 -0.40 27.28 -25.60
CA ALA A 271 -0.17 28.68 -25.96
C ALA A 271 1.16 28.91 -26.71
N ALA A 272 2.14 28.01 -26.62
CA ALA A 272 3.31 28.01 -27.48
C ALA A 272 2.94 27.51 -28.90
N GLU A 273 2.20 26.41 -29.00
CA GLU A 273 1.76 25.83 -30.26
C GLU A 273 0.84 26.78 -31.04
N VAL A 274 -0.16 27.39 -30.38
CA VAL A 274 -1.03 28.38 -31.04
C VAL A 274 -0.28 29.67 -31.41
N LYS A 275 0.86 29.99 -30.78
CA LYS A 275 1.74 31.06 -31.28
C LYS A 275 2.49 30.64 -32.54
N LEU A 276 3.00 29.41 -32.60
CA LEU A 276 3.65 28.85 -33.78
C LEU A 276 2.70 28.90 -34.98
N LEU A 277 1.49 28.34 -34.81
CA LEU A 277 0.44 28.32 -35.83
C LEU A 277 -0.02 29.74 -36.26
N LYS A 278 -0.07 30.71 -35.33
CA LYS A 278 -0.34 32.13 -35.65
C LYS A 278 0.83 32.86 -36.32
N ALA A 279 2.03 32.31 -36.28
CA ALA A 279 3.21 32.85 -36.97
C ALA A 279 3.42 32.27 -38.39
N VAL A 280 2.74 31.16 -38.72
CA VAL A 280 2.69 30.62 -40.09
C VAL A 280 2.04 31.65 -41.01
N LYS A 281 2.72 32.04 -42.08
CA LYS A 281 2.20 32.99 -43.06
C LYS A 281 1.10 32.33 -43.89
N ASN A 282 0.08 33.11 -44.28
CA ASN A 282 -0.97 32.67 -45.17
C ASN A 282 -0.38 32.00 -46.43
N GLY A 283 -0.76 30.75 -46.68
CA GLY A 283 -0.23 29.92 -47.77
C GLY A 283 0.92 28.98 -47.40
N GLN A 284 1.50 29.06 -46.19
CA GLN A 284 2.57 28.15 -45.73
C GLN A 284 2.08 27.04 -44.77
N PHE A 285 0.76 26.89 -44.59
CA PHE A 285 0.18 25.88 -43.71
C PHE A 285 0.47 24.43 -44.13
N GLU A 286 0.66 24.20 -45.43
CA GLU A 286 1.04 22.88 -45.98
C GLU A 286 2.33 22.34 -45.34
N GLN A 287 3.36 23.18 -45.17
CA GLN A 287 4.60 22.79 -44.51
C GLN A 287 4.37 22.30 -43.07
N SER A 288 3.52 22.99 -42.30
CA SER A 288 3.18 22.56 -40.94
C SER A 288 2.36 21.27 -40.91
N VAL A 289 1.44 21.08 -41.87
CA VAL A 289 0.68 19.83 -42.02
C VAL A 289 1.59 18.66 -42.36
N LEU A 290 2.51 18.84 -43.32
CA LEU A 290 3.51 17.84 -43.69
C LEU A 290 4.47 17.54 -42.53
N GLU A 291 4.81 18.50 -41.68
CA GLU A 291 5.60 18.24 -40.47
C GLU A 291 4.87 17.39 -39.41
N PHE A 292 3.54 17.46 -39.33
CA PHE A 292 2.76 16.53 -38.49
C PHE A 292 2.59 15.17 -39.17
N GLU A 293 2.35 15.15 -40.49
CA GLU A 293 2.23 13.93 -41.28
C GLU A 293 3.50 13.07 -41.22
N ASN A 294 4.67 13.65 -41.45
CA ASN A 294 5.94 12.91 -41.37
C ASN A 294 6.23 12.38 -39.96
N LYS A 295 5.72 13.04 -38.90
CA LYS A 295 5.79 12.52 -37.51
C LYS A 295 4.83 11.35 -37.31
N LEU A 296 3.61 11.40 -37.84
CA LEU A 296 2.66 10.27 -37.80
C LEU A 296 3.17 9.08 -38.60
N LEU A 297 3.73 9.29 -39.81
CA LEU A 297 4.39 8.26 -40.62
C LEU A 297 5.56 7.61 -39.86
N SER A 298 6.41 8.41 -39.21
CA SER A 298 7.52 7.89 -38.40
C SER A 298 7.03 7.03 -37.23
N ILE A 299 5.81 7.28 -36.73
CA ILE A 299 5.17 6.51 -35.67
C ILE A 299 4.55 5.22 -36.23
N SER A 300 3.77 5.26 -37.32
CA SER A 300 3.20 4.05 -37.94
C SER A 300 4.29 3.08 -38.41
N GLN A 301 5.32 3.59 -39.08
CA GLN A 301 6.47 2.80 -39.53
C GLN A 301 7.23 2.12 -38.37
N ALA A 302 7.20 2.71 -37.16
CA ALA A 302 7.81 2.13 -35.97
C ALA A 302 6.91 1.11 -35.22
N ILE A 303 5.61 1.07 -35.51
CA ILE A 303 4.63 0.17 -34.86
C ILE A 303 4.36 -1.07 -35.72
N ASN A 304 4.01 -0.87 -36.99
CA ASN A 304 3.61 -1.95 -37.90
C ASN A 304 4.21 -1.85 -39.32
N GLY A 305 4.78 -0.70 -39.70
CA GLY A 305 5.36 -0.50 -41.03
C GLY A 305 4.42 0.16 -42.05
N ASP A 306 3.16 0.42 -41.68
CA ASP A 306 2.13 0.95 -42.59
C ASP A 306 2.35 2.45 -42.89
N ASP A 307 1.81 2.88 -44.03
CA ASP A 307 1.74 4.28 -44.48
C ASP A 307 0.27 4.66 -44.66
N TYR A 308 -0.19 5.66 -43.91
CA TYR A 308 -1.59 6.12 -43.89
C TYR A 308 -1.78 7.50 -44.53
N ARG A 309 -0.79 8.01 -45.29
CA ARG A 309 -0.78 9.40 -45.80
C ARG A 309 -1.81 9.68 -46.91
N ASP A 310 -2.49 8.65 -47.40
CA ASP A 310 -3.70 8.78 -48.21
C ASP A 310 -4.93 9.26 -47.40
N GLN A 311 -4.88 9.13 -46.07
CA GLN A 311 -5.95 9.51 -45.15
C GLN A 311 -5.68 10.85 -44.45
N PRO A 312 -6.73 11.61 -44.04
CA PRO A 312 -6.55 12.82 -43.24
C PRO A 312 -5.88 12.54 -41.88
N LEU A 313 -5.05 13.47 -41.37
CA LEU A 313 -4.28 13.32 -40.11
C LEU A 313 -5.09 12.75 -38.91
N ARG A 314 -6.38 13.07 -38.80
CA ARG A 314 -7.27 12.52 -37.75
C ARG A 314 -7.50 11.02 -37.91
N MET A 315 -7.68 10.53 -39.14
CA MET A 315 -7.80 9.11 -39.45
C MET A 315 -6.46 8.40 -39.28
N GLN A 316 -5.36 8.99 -39.76
CA GLN A 316 -3.99 8.49 -39.51
C GLN A 316 -3.76 8.20 -38.02
N THR A 317 -4.18 9.12 -37.15
CA THR A 317 -4.07 8.97 -35.69
C THR A 317 -4.92 7.82 -35.15
N THR A 318 -6.11 7.57 -35.73
CA THR A 318 -7.00 6.46 -35.36
C THR A 318 -6.42 5.10 -35.77
N GLU A 319 -5.91 4.97 -37.00
CA GLU A 319 -5.31 3.72 -37.47
C GLU A 319 -4.02 3.39 -36.69
N ILE A 320 -3.18 4.41 -36.42
CA ILE A 320 -2.03 4.28 -35.51
C ILE A 320 -2.46 3.79 -34.13
N LEU A 321 -3.54 4.32 -33.55
CA LEU A 321 -4.05 3.87 -32.25
C LEU A 321 -4.56 2.42 -32.30
N SER A 322 -5.24 2.02 -33.38
CA SER A 322 -5.65 0.64 -33.63
C SER A 322 -4.44 -0.29 -33.71
N ALA A 323 -3.39 0.09 -34.44
CA ALA A 323 -2.14 -0.66 -34.54
C ALA A 323 -1.43 -0.81 -33.18
N VAL A 324 -1.38 0.25 -32.36
CA VAL A 324 -0.85 0.17 -30.98
C VAL A 324 -1.66 -0.79 -30.10
N GLN A 325 -2.99 -0.76 -30.20
CA GLN A 325 -3.86 -1.66 -29.44
C GLN A 325 -3.69 -3.12 -29.87
N GLN A 326 -3.59 -3.38 -31.17
CA GLN A 326 -3.30 -4.71 -31.70
C GLN A 326 -1.90 -5.20 -31.27
N MET A 327 -0.88 -4.33 -31.35
CA MET A 327 0.47 -4.63 -30.86
C MET A 327 0.48 -4.98 -29.36
N HIS A 328 -0.28 -4.27 -28.53
CA HIS A 328 -0.42 -4.60 -27.11
C HIS A 328 -1.16 -5.92 -26.86
N ALA A 329 -2.17 -6.25 -27.67
CA ALA A 329 -2.88 -7.52 -27.58
C ALA A 329 -2.01 -8.72 -28.02
N ILE A 330 -1.17 -8.54 -29.05
CA ILE A 330 -0.23 -9.56 -29.55
C ILE A 330 0.95 -9.73 -28.57
N ASN A 331 1.50 -8.64 -28.04
CA ASN A 331 2.58 -8.64 -27.05
C ASN A 331 2.06 -8.76 -25.60
N ASN A 332 0.90 -9.40 -25.38
CA ASN A 332 0.35 -9.60 -24.04
C ASN A 332 1.17 -10.67 -23.28
N THR A 333 2.29 -10.26 -22.67
CA THR A 333 3.30 -11.18 -22.11
C THR A 333 2.73 -12.15 -21.08
N ALA A 334 1.65 -11.78 -20.37
CA ALA A 334 0.97 -12.65 -19.42
C ALA A 334 0.46 -13.97 -20.05
N ASP A 335 -0.05 -13.95 -21.28
CA ASP A 335 -0.52 -15.16 -21.97
C ASP A 335 0.66 -16.02 -22.46
N LEU A 336 1.75 -15.38 -22.90
CA LEU A 336 3.00 -16.05 -23.28
C LEU A 336 3.70 -16.68 -22.07
N GLU A 337 3.81 -15.97 -20.94
CA GLU A 337 4.32 -16.48 -19.66
C GLU A 337 3.50 -17.64 -19.14
N LYS A 338 2.15 -17.55 -19.23
CA LYS A 338 1.25 -18.66 -18.92
C LYS A 338 1.53 -19.86 -19.83
N LYS A 339 1.68 -19.65 -21.14
CA LYS A 339 1.98 -20.73 -22.11
C LYS A 339 3.33 -21.40 -21.84
N ILE A 340 4.36 -20.62 -21.52
CA ILE A 340 5.68 -21.11 -21.12
C ILE A 340 5.59 -21.92 -19.83
N LYS A 341 4.78 -21.48 -18.85
CA LYS A 341 4.57 -22.20 -17.59
C LYS A 341 3.80 -23.52 -17.78
N GLU A 342 2.80 -23.55 -18.66
CA GLU A 342 2.10 -24.77 -19.08
C GLU A 342 3.08 -25.77 -19.73
N LEU A 343 3.84 -25.33 -20.73
CA LEU A 343 4.83 -26.16 -21.45
C LEU A 343 5.94 -26.69 -20.52
N ASN A 344 6.47 -25.87 -19.60
CA ASN A 344 7.46 -26.32 -18.62
C ASN A 344 6.90 -27.40 -17.68
N SER A 345 5.62 -27.31 -17.30
CA SER A 345 4.96 -28.34 -16.50
C SER A 345 4.75 -29.64 -17.29
N GLU A 346 4.45 -29.54 -18.58
CA GLU A 346 4.32 -30.70 -19.47
C GLU A 346 5.67 -31.42 -19.64
N ILE A 347 6.75 -30.66 -19.92
CA ILE A 347 8.12 -31.17 -20.03
C ILE A 347 8.54 -31.94 -18.76
N GLU A 348 8.22 -31.41 -17.58
CA GLU A 348 8.55 -32.10 -16.31
C GLU A 348 7.80 -33.43 -16.15
N THR A 349 6.51 -33.49 -16.55
CA THR A 349 5.76 -34.76 -16.53
C THR A 349 6.27 -35.77 -17.58
N LEU A 350 6.77 -35.30 -18.71
CA LEU A 350 7.43 -36.13 -19.73
C LEU A 350 8.77 -36.68 -19.22
N ASN A 351 9.62 -35.84 -18.60
CA ASN A 351 10.89 -36.25 -17.99
C ASN A 351 10.67 -37.34 -16.93
N GLY A 352 9.77 -37.11 -15.97
CA GLY A 352 9.42 -38.09 -14.94
C GLY A 352 8.67 -39.33 -15.46
N THR A 353 8.25 -39.34 -16.73
CA THR A 353 7.72 -40.52 -17.43
C THR A 353 8.83 -41.28 -18.15
N ILE A 354 9.78 -40.58 -18.77
CA ILE A 354 10.98 -41.15 -19.41
C ILE A 354 11.87 -41.85 -18.37
N GLU A 355 12.03 -41.25 -17.18
CA GLU A 355 12.76 -41.85 -16.05
C GLU A 355 12.13 -43.19 -15.65
N LYS A 356 10.82 -43.23 -15.37
CA LYS A 356 10.07 -44.45 -15.04
C LYS A 356 10.15 -45.52 -16.15
N GLN A 357 10.10 -45.11 -17.42
CA GLN A 357 10.29 -46.05 -18.54
C GLN A 357 11.73 -46.57 -18.63
N THR A 358 12.72 -45.77 -18.25
CA THR A 358 14.14 -46.16 -18.21
C THR A 358 14.40 -47.17 -17.08
N ASP A 359 13.86 -46.92 -15.89
CA ASP A 359 13.89 -47.88 -14.78
C ASP A 359 13.18 -49.20 -15.12
N ALA A 360 12.00 -49.12 -15.73
CA ALA A 360 11.27 -50.30 -16.17
C ALA A 360 12.08 -51.11 -17.19
N ARG A 361 12.72 -50.46 -18.17
CA ARG A 361 13.62 -51.11 -19.14
C ARG A 361 14.84 -51.73 -18.45
N ALA A 362 15.46 -51.04 -17.50
CA ALA A 362 16.60 -51.57 -16.74
C ALA A 362 16.22 -52.78 -15.89
N ASN A 363 15.00 -52.82 -15.33
CA ASN A 363 14.48 -53.97 -14.61
C ASN A 363 14.21 -55.17 -15.55
N VAL A 364 13.59 -54.92 -16.71
CA VAL A 364 13.38 -55.96 -17.74
C VAL A 364 14.72 -56.50 -18.26
N GLN A 365 15.74 -55.66 -18.46
CA GLN A 365 17.08 -56.11 -18.84
C GLN A 365 17.72 -57.02 -17.78
N LYS A 366 17.57 -56.71 -16.50
CA LYS A 366 18.01 -57.61 -15.40
C LYS A 366 17.28 -58.95 -15.45
N GLN A 367 15.97 -58.95 -15.70
CA GLN A 367 15.18 -60.18 -15.81
C GLN A 367 15.60 -61.03 -17.02
N VAL A 368 15.85 -60.40 -18.18
CA VAL A 368 16.38 -61.08 -19.38
C VAL A 368 17.74 -61.71 -19.08
N LEU A 369 18.67 -60.99 -18.44
CA LEU A 369 19.98 -61.52 -18.08
C LEU A 369 19.89 -62.76 -17.17
N VAL A 370 18.98 -62.75 -16.18
CA VAL A 370 18.73 -63.90 -15.31
C VAL A 370 18.16 -65.09 -16.10
N LEU A 371 17.25 -64.85 -17.04
CA LEU A 371 16.69 -65.89 -17.90
C LEU A 371 17.75 -66.46 -18.86
N THR A 372 18.62 -65.64 -19.46
CA THR A 372 19.76 -66.11 -20.27
C THR A 372 20.69 -67.00 -19.46
N GLN A 373 21.04 -66.63 -18.22
CA GLN A 373 21.86 -67.47 -17.34
C GLN A 373 21.15 -68.78 -16.93
N GLN A 374 19.81 -68.82 -16.89
CA GLN A 374 19.07 -70.08 -16.69
C GLN A 374 19.10 -70.95 -17.95
N LEU A 375 18.95 -70.36 -19.15
CA LEU A 375 19.09 -71.08 -20.42
C LEU A 375 20.49 -71.68 -20.57
N GLU A 376 21.57 -70.91 -20.34
CA GLU A 376 22.94 -71.43 -20.38
C GLU A 376 23.16 -72.62 -19.44
N ARG A 377 22.57 -72.61 -18.24
CA ARG A 377 22.64 -73.75 -17.29
C ARG A 377 21.87 -74.96 -17.81
N ASN A 378 20.71 -74.75 -18.42
CA ASN A 378 19.91 -75.81 -19.02
C ASN A 378 20.59 -76.40 -20.24
N ASP A 379 21.21 -75.59 -21.10
CA ASP A 379 21.97 -76.04 -22.28
C ASP A 379 23.21 -76.84 -21.87
N ASN A 380 23.91 -76.43 -20.82
CA ASN A 380 25.01 -77.21 -20.24
C ASN A 380 24.53 -78.55 -19.67
N LEU A 381 23.36 -78.60 -19.03
CA LEU A 381 22.74 -79.85 -18.56
C LEU A 381 22.32 -80.75 -19.74
N ILE A 382 21.71 -80.19 -20.78
CA ILE A 382 21.34 -80.91 -22.01
C ILE A 382 22.59 -81.46 -22.72
N ASN A 383 23.67 -80.70 -22.80
CA ASN A 383 24.94 -81.15 -23.38
C ASN A 383 25.60 -82.24 -22.53
N ASN A 384 25.49 -82.19 -21.20
CA ASN A 384 25.94 -83.27 -20.32
C ASN A 384 25.14 -84.57 -20.57
N LEU A 385 23.80 -84.47 -20.59
CA LEU A 385 22.91 -85.58 -20.90
C LEU A 385 23.17 -86.17 -22.30
N ASN A 386 23.37 -85.32 -23.31
CA ASN A 386 23.73 -85.73 -24.66
C ASN A 386 25.12 -86.41 -24.72
N SER A 387 26.09 -85.97 -23.92
CA SER A 387 27.39 -86.63 -23.81
C SER A 387 27.28 -88.02 -23.16
N VAL A 388 26.42 -88.17 -22.15
CA VAL A 388 26.08 -89.48 -21.57
C VAL A 388 25.42 -90.37 -22.62
N ILE A 389 24.41 -89.90 -23.36
CA ILE A 389 23.78 -90.63 -24.45
C ILE A 389 24.78 -91.02 -25.55
N ALA A 390 25.71 -90.11 -25.91
CA ALA A 390 26.74 -90.36 -26.90
C ALA A 390 27.77 -91.42 -26.44
N THR A 391 28.13 -91.45 -25.16
CA THR A 391 28.99 -92.52 -24.61
C THR A 391 28.29 -93.88 -24.53
N TYR A 392 26.96 -93.92 -24.44
CA TYR A 392 26.19 -95.15 -24.66
C TYR A 392 26.18 -95.56 -26.14
N LYS A 393 25.95 -94.65 -27.09
CA LYS A 393 25.90 -94.95 -28.55
C LYS A 393 27.26 -95.26 -29.19
N ALA A 394 28.34 -94.61 -28.77
CA ALA A 394 29.68 -94.93 -29.26
C ALA A 394 30.13 -96.36 -28.90
N LYS A 395 29.45 -96.99 -27.94
CA LYS A 395 29.60 -98.40 -27.55
C LYS A 395 28.78 -99.36 -28.44
N GLU A 396 27.96 -98.84 -29.34
CA GLU A 396 27.01 -99.54 -30.21
C GLU A 396 27.42 -99.42 -31.70
N ASP A 397 27.80 -98.21 -32.15
CA ASP A 397 28.14 -97.93 -33.56
C ASP A 397 29.56 -98.40 -33.99
N ALA A 398 30.43 -98.77 -33.04
CA ALA A 398 31.82 -99.19 -33.32
C ALA A 398 31.96 -100.49 -34.13
N GLU A 399 30.86 -101.16 -34.48
CA GLU A 399 30.83 -102.44 -35.19
C GLU A 399 30.80 -102.32 -36.74
N LYS A 400 30.40 -101.18 -37.35
CA LYS A 400 29.85 -101.19 -38.75
C LYS A 400 30.13 -99.94 -39.61
N ALA A 401 31.20 -99.91 -40.44
CA ALA A 401 31.26 -99.08 -41.68
C ALA A 401 32.51 -99.31 -42.58
N THR A 402 32.35 -99.59 -43.89
CA THR A 402 33.37 -99.34 -44.95
C THR A 402 32.73 -99.25 -46.37
N VAL A 403 33.36 -98.47 -47.28
CA VAL A 403 33.13 -98.34 -48.76
C VAL A 403 31.91 -97.55 -49.26
N ASN A 404 32.14 -96.57 -50.18
CA ASN A 404 31.15 -95.76 -50.93
C ASN A 404 31.85 -94.97 -52.08
N LYS A 405 31.23 -94.70 -53.27
CA LYS A 405 31.69 -93.71 -54.31
C LYS A 405 30.82 -93.57 -55.60
N GLU A 406 30.60 -92.32 -56.05
CA GLU A 406 30.57 -91.77 -57.47
C GLU A 406 29.55 -92.29 -58.54
N SER A 407 29.08 -91.54 -59.59
CA SER A 407 29.20 -90.10 -60.00
C SER A 407 28.29 -89.67 -61.21
N ASN A 408 27.93 -88.36 -61.28
CA ASN A 408 27.71 -87.45 -62.46
C ASN A 408 26.49 -87.46 -63.47
N GLU A 409 25.97 -86.22 -63.69
CA GLU A 409 25.54 -85.50 -64.94
C GLU A 409 24.39 -85.95 -65.93
N THR A 410 23.25 -85.21 -65.88
CA THR A 410 22.47 -84.49 -66.98
C THR A 410 21.92 -85.20 -68.26
N GLN A 411 20.97 -84.71 -69.10
CA GLN A 411 20.03 -83.55 -69.19
C GLN A 411 18.84 -83.83 -70.18
N SER A 412 17.67 -83.15 -70.05
CA SER A 412 16.59 -82.90 -71.07
C SER A 412 15.86 -84.12 -71.73
N ASP A 413 14.61 -84.05 -72.23
CA ASP A 413 13.55 -83.01 -72.28
C ASP A 413 12.12 -83.64 -72.41
N ALA A 414 11.09 -82.85 -72.01
CA ALA A 414 9.65 -82.82 -72.40
C ALA A 414 8.82 -84.06 -72.82
N GLU A 415 7.62 -84.23 -72.19
CA GLU A 415 6.27 -84.06 -72.81
C GLU A 415 5.09 -84.31 -71.82
N LYS A 416 4.05 -83.42 -71.83
CA LYS A 416 2.57 -83.65 -71.71
C LYS A 416 1.95 -84.51 -70.53
N GLN A 417 0.69 -84.41 -70.06
CA GLN A 417 -0.53 -83.56 -70.20
C GLN A 417 -1.58 -84.04 -69.11
N THR A 418 -2.76 -83.48 -68.74
CA THR A 418 -3.61 -82.29 -69.05
C THR A 418 -4.51 -82.00 -67.82
N SER A 419 -4.73 -80.72 -67.42
CA SER A 419 -5.97 -80.13 -66.82
C SER A 419 -5.70 -78.65 -66.50
N GLN A 420 -6.28 -77.66 -67.20
CA GLN A 420 -7.61 -77.03 -67.00
C GLN A 420 -7.77 -76.24 -65.67
N ALA A 421 -8.24 -74.98 -65.62
CA ALA A 421 -8.45 -73.95 -66.67
C ALA A 421 -8.69 -72.52 -66.07
N LEU A 422 -8.41 -71.47 -66.87
CA LEU A 422 -9.00 -70.10 -66.90
C LEU A 422 -8.90 -69.09 -65.72
N GLU A 423 -8.14 -68.01 -65.98
CA GLU A 423 -8.50 -66.57 -65.96
C GLU A 423 -9.33 -65.89 -64.83
N ALA A 424 -8.61 -65.10 -64.01
CA ALA A 424 -8.64 -63.61 -63.95
C ALA A 424 -9.85 -62.76 -63.43
N THR A 425 -9.49 -61.80 -62.55
CA THR A 425 -10.01 -60.39 -62.42
C THR A 425 -10.93 -59.99 -61.24
N GLN A 426 -10.34 -59.24 -60.29
CA GLN A 426 -10.87 -58.16 -59.42
C GLN A 426 -12.00 -58.36 -58.35
N THR A 427 -11.80 -57.58 -57.27
CA THR A 427 -12.77 -56.87 -56.38
C THR A 427 -13.45 -57.52 -55.16
N GLN A 428 -13.38 -56.74 -54.05
CA GLN A 428 -14.29 -56.64 -52.88
C GLN A 428 -14.31 -57.74 -51.81
N ALA A 429 -14.76 -57.33 -50.61
CA ALA A 429 -14.94 -58.13 -49.39
C ALA A 429 -16.42 -58.16 -48.97
N PRO A 430 -16.88 -59.21 -48.26
CA PRO A 430 -17.45 -59.05 -46.90
C PRO A 430 -16.92 -60.12 -45.90
N VAL A 431 -16.89 -60.00 -44.55
CA VAL A 431 -17.84 -59.55 -43.48
C VAL A 431 -18.86 -60.64 -43.05
N LYS A 432 -19.17 -60.67 -41.72
CA LYS A 432 -20.12 -61.52 -40.92
C LYS A 432 -19.50 -62.76 -40.26
N GLU A 433 -19.91 -63.21 -39.06
CA GLU A 433 -20.77 -62.71 -37.95
C GLU A 433 -20.31 -63.43 -36.64
N LYS A 434 -20.78 -63.26 -35.39
CA LYS A 434 -21.95 -62.66 -34.68
C LYS A 434 -21.46 -62.29 -33.23
N VAL A 435 -22.16 -61.99 -32.12
CA VAL A 435 -23.57 -61.94 -31.63
C VAL A 435 -23.70 -60.82 -30.54
N ALA A 436 -24.93 -60.49 -30.13
CA ALA A 436 -25.45 -60.08 -28.78
C ALA A 436 -24.61 -59.24 -27.78
N GLU A 437 -25.16 -58.32 -26.96
CA GLU A 437 -26.47 -57.64 -26.76
C GLU A 437 -26.19 -56.50 -25.72
N THR A 438 -26.92 -55.39 -25.54
CA THR A 438 -28.35 -55.02 -25.67
C THR A 438 -28.55 -53.51 -26.00
N ASN A 439 -29.69 -53.19 -26.64
CA ASN A 439 -30.71 -52.13 -26.35
C ASN A 439 -30.37 -50.99 -25.36
N THR A 440 -30.85 -49.73 -25.49
CA THR A 440 -31.70 -48.97 -26.46
C THR A 440 -31.53 -47.45 -26.16
N ASP A 441 -32.13 -46.40 -26.77
CA ASP A 441 -33.12 -46.12 -27.84
C ASP A 441 -32.60 -44.85 -28.62
N ASN A 442 -33.10 -44.31 -29.75
CA ASN A 442 -34.44 -43.83 -30.19
C ASN A 442 -34.96 -42.63 -29.36
N ALA A 443 -35.52 -41.51 -29.83
CA ALA A 443 -36.05 -40.97 -31.10
C ALA A 443 -36.52 -39.49 -30.78
N GLU A 444 -36.97 -38.57 -31.63
CA GLU A 444 -37.04 -38.39 -33.10
C GLU A 444 -37.47 -36.92 -33.43
N ILE A 445 -37.05 -36.40 -34.60
CA ILE A 445 -37.53 -35.26 -35.44
C ILE A 445 -38.49 -34.18 -34.85
N ALA A 446 -38.15 -32.88 -35.06
CA ALA A 446 -39.06 -31.88 -35.68
C ALA A 446 -38.37 -30.54 -36.05
N ALA A 447 -38.65 -30.04 -37.25
CA ALA A 447 -38.77 -28.60 -37.58
C ALA A 447 -40.30 -28.30 -37.66
N VAL A 448 -40.86 -27.09 -37.86
CA VAL A 448 -40.50 -25.92 -38.69
C VAL A 448 -41.20 -24.68 -38.09
N GLU A 449 -40.92 -23.50 -38.65
CA GLU A 449 -41.87 -22.39 -38.87
C GLU A 449 -41.90 -21.19 -37.90
N SER A 450 -42.39 -20.07 -38.46
CA SER A 450 -42.14 -18.69 -38.08
C SER A 450 -43.24 -18.03 -37.24
N SER A 451 -42.93 -16.92 -36.57
CA SER A 451 -43.79 -15.72 -36.65
C SER A 451 -43.11 -14.44 -36.17
N ASP A 452 -43.50 -13.33 -36.77
CA ASP A 452 -43.07 -11.94 -36.57
C ASP A 452 -44.21 -11.05 -37.17
N PRO A 453 -44.35 -9.74 -36.89
CA PRO A 453 -44.28 -8.99 -35.63
C PRO A 453 -45.59 -8.21 -35.32
N LYS A 454 -45.72 -7.64 -34.10
CA LYS A 454 -46.48 -6.39 -33.79
C LYS A 454 -45.98 -5.86 -32.42
N VAL A 455 -45.52 -4.61 -32.27
CA VAL A 455 -46.25 -3.32 -32.30
C VAL A 455 -47.34 -3.22 -31.22
N GLU A 456 -47.07 -2.42 -30.19
CA GLU A 456 -48.04 -1.47 -29.64
C GLU A 456 -47.33 -0.19 -29.20
N SER A 457 -48.05 0.94 -29.24
CA SER A 457 -47.55 2.29 -29.03
C SER A 457 -48.43 3.04 -28.04
N ALA A 458 -47.83 3.79 -27.10
CA ALA A 458 -48.57 4.72 -26.26
C ALA A 458 -47.85 6.08 -26.23
N ALA A 459 -48.57 7.13 -26.65
CA ALA A 459 -48.21 8.53 -26.46
C ALA A 459 -49.42 9.24 -25.85
N ILE A 460 -49.18 10.17 -24.92
CA ILE A 460 -50.09 11.17 -24.32
C ILE A 460 -49.30 11.85 -23.18
N GLU A 461 -49.45 13.14 -22.85
CA GLU A 461 -49.73 14.33 -23.68
C GLU A 461 -49.31 15.58 -22.85
N THR A 462 -49.47 16.77 -23.42
CA THR A 462 -49.46 18.12 -22.80
C THR A 462 -49.55 18.21 -21.26
N THR A 463 -48.79 19.11 -20.64
CA THR A 463 -49.27 20.51 -20.53
C THR A 463 -48.17 21.54 -20.35
N ALA A 464 -48.43 22.75 -20.85
CA ALA A 464 -47.58 23.92 -20.69
C ALA A 464 -48.14 24.88 -19.63
N SER A 465 -47.28 25.74 -19.09
CA SER A 465 -47.66 27.10 -18.73
C SER A 465 -46.48 28.02 -18.93
N GLU A 466 -46.74 29.18 -19.52
CA GLU A 466 -45.78 30.26 -19.65
C GLU A 466 -45.81 31.12 -18.37
N THR A 467 -44.68 31.73 -18.02
CA THR A 467 -44.68 33.14 -17.62
C THR A 467 -43.43 33.80 -18.17
N SER A 468 -43.60 34.83 -18.99
CA SER A 468 -42.54 35.78 -19.32
C SER A 468 -42.93 37.13 -18.73
N GLU A 469 -41.97 37.86 -18.17
CA GLU A 469 -42.19 39.23 -17.71
C GLU A 469 -41.12 40.13 -18.32
N GLN A 470 -41.57 41.26 -18.88
CA GLN A 470 -40.73 42.17 -19.65
C GLN A 470 -40.19 43.31 -18.80
N VAL A 471 -38.94 43.68 -19.10
CA VAL A 471 -38.45 45.06 -19.29
C VAL A 471 -39.22 46.16 -18.55
N LYS A 472 -38.50 46.85 -17.65
CA LYS A 472 -38.69 48.30 -17.48
C LYS A 472 -37.36 49.03 -17.43
N THR A 473 -37.29 50.12 -18.19
CA THR A 473 -36.14 51.02 -18.31
C THR A 473 -36.28 52.22 -17.37
N THR A 474 -35.13 52.77 -16.95
CA THR A 474 -34.95 54.20 -16.64
C THR A 474 -33.46 54.54 -16.77
N ASP A 475 -33.11 55.41 -17.71
CA ASP A 475 -31.91 56.24 -17.61
C ASP A 475 -32.09 57.29 -16.50
N THR A 476 -30.99 57.71 -15.86
CA THR A 476 -30.78 59.10 -15.43
C THR A 476 -29.26 59.39 -15.43
N ASP A 477 -28.90 60.60 -15.81
CA ASP A 477 -27.53 61.07 -16.06
C ASP A 477 -26.68 61.39 -14.82
N ILE A 478 -25.36 61.33 -15.05
CA ILE A 478 -24.33 62.36 -14.73
C ILE A 478 -24.63 63.33 -13.57
N GLU A 479 -23.81 63.30 -12.50
CA GLU A 479 -22.97 64.48 -12.17
C GLU A 479 -21.77 64.19 -11.26
N THR A 480 -20.85 65.16 -11.22
CA THR A 480 -19.55 65.12 -10.53
C THR A 480 -19.62 65.36 -9.02
N LYS A 481 -18.81 64.62 -8.26
CA LYS A 481 -17.77 65.23 -7.39
C LYS A 481 -16.68 64.25 -6.97
#